data_AF-A0A9N7MLW5-F1
#
_entry.id   AF-A0A9N7MLW5-F1
#
_cell.length_a   1.000
_cell.length_b   1.000
_cell.length_c   1.000
_cell.angle_alpha   90.00
_cell.angle_beta   90.00
_cell.angle_gamma   90.00
#
_symmetry.space_group_name_H-M   'P 1'
#
loop_
_entity.id
_entity.type
_entity.pdbx_description
1 polymer ?
#
loop_
_entity_poly.entity_id
_entity_poly.type
_entity_poly.pdbx_seq_one_letter_code
_entity_poly.pdbx_strand_id
1 'polypeptide(L)'
;MGWRGILGFEYGIVQAPLGPDISGPELVAAVANAGGLGFLRTPDWEAPDYVKELIRKTRTLTDKPFGVAVVLAFPHEENIKAILEERVAILQVYWGECSKDLVLQAHQAGVKVIPQEDKFGSNIPKFSKSEIRM
;
A
#
# COMPACT_ATOMS: atom_id res chain seq x y z
N MET A 1 -11.19 9.93 -16.93
CA MET A 1 -10.79 10.12 -15.52
C MET A 1 -11.71 9.28 -14.65
N GLY A 2 -11.14 8.57 -13.69
CA GLY A 2 -11.74 7.51 -12.87
C GLY A 2 -10.61 6.77 -12.14
N TRP A 3 -10.89 5.63 -11.50
CA TRP A 3 -9.90 4.87 -10.74
C TRP A 3 -8.62 4.53 -11.53
N ARG A 4 -8.78 4.24 -12.82
CA ARG A 4 -7.69 3.94 -13.74
C ARG A 4 -6.68 5.08 -13.87
N GLY A 5 -7.15 6.33 -13.79
CA GLY A 5 -6.29 7.52 -13.88
C GLY A 5 -5.64 7.95 -12.57
N ILE A 6 -6.20 7.55 -11.42
CA ILE A 6 -5.71 7.97 -10.09
C ILE A 6 -4.85 6.88 -9.47
N LEU A 7 -5.28 5.61 -9.54
CA LEU A 7 -4.66 4.49 -8.82
C LEU A 7 -4.24 3.33 -9.74
N GLY A 8 -4.63 3.36 -11.02
CA GLY A 8 -4.13 2.40 -12.02
C GLY A 8 -4.95 1.12 -12.18
N PHE A 9 -6.13 1.02 -11.55
CA PHE A 9 -7.03 -0.14 -11.64
C PHE A 9 -8.37 0.21 -12.33
N GLU A 10 -9.08 -0.79 -12.85
CA GLU A 10 -10.23 -0.57 -13.74
C GLU A 10 -11.54 -0.32 -12.99
N TYR A 11 -11.81 -1.11 -11.95
CA TYR A 11 -13.08 -1.12 -11.23
C TYR A 11 -12.93 -0.51 -9.84
N GLY A 12 -13.94 0.21 -9.34
CA GLY A 12 -13.96 0.78 -7.99
C GLY A 12 -14.06 -0.23 -6.84
N ILE A 13 -13.41 -1.39 -6.99
CA ILE A 13 -13.47 -2.53 -6.08
C ILE A 13 -12.05 -2.74 -5.52
N VAL A 14 -11.97 -2.74 -4.19
CA VAL A 14 -10.72 -2.94 -3.45
C VAL A 14 -10.88 -4.17 -2.58
N GLN A 15 -9.95 -5.12 -2.70
CA GLN A 15 -9.83 -6.22 -1.74
C GLN A 15 -9.09 -5.70 -0.51
N ALA A 16 -9.77 -5.69 0.63
CA ALA A 16 -9.20 -5.21 1.89
C ALA A 16 -8.03 -6.11 2.33
N PRO A 17 -6.94 -5.56 2.90
CA PRO A 17 -5.85 -6.37 3.44
C PRO A 17 -6.39 -7.22 4.60
N LEU A 18 -6.50 -8.53 4.37
CA LEU A 18 -6.89 -9.50 5.40
C LEU A 18 -5.61 -9.94 6.12
N GLY A 19 -5.69 -10.54 7.31
CA GLY A 19 -4.50 -10.89 8.11
C GLY A 19 -3.34 -11.52 7.30
N PRO A 20 -2.09 -11.45 7.77
CA PRO A 20 -0.89 -11.73 6.96
C PRO A 20 -0.90 -13.10 6.25
N ASP A 21 -1.67 -14.07 6.75
CA ASP A 21 -1.80 -15.42 6.19
C ASP A 21 -2.99 -15.59 5.20
N ILE A 22 -3.81 -14.56 5.00
CA ILE A 22 -5.03 -14.61 4.18
C ILE A 22 -4.82 -13.87 2.85
N SER A 23 -4.36 -12.61 2.88
CA SER A 23 -4.16 -11.83 1.66
C SER A 23 -2.76 -12.02 1.09
N GLY A 24 -2.49 -13.23 0.60
CA GLY A 24 -1.24 -13.60 -0.03
C GLY A 24 -1.15 -13.28 -1.53
N PRO A 25 -0.01 -13.57 -2.17
CA PRO A 25 0.28 -13.20 -3.57
C PRO A 25 -0.77 -13.67 -4.59
N GLU A 26 -1.28 -14.88 -4.43
CA GLU A 26 -2.25 -15.48 -5.34
C GLU A 26 -3.58 -14.73 -5.35
N LEU A 27 -4.10 -14.36 -4.18
CA LEU A 27 -5.33 -13.59 -4.05
C LEU A 27 -5.15 -12.18 -4.62
N VAL A 28 -4.07 -11.50 -4.24
CA VAL A 28 -3.78 -10.14 -4.67
C VAL A 28 -3.62 -10.05 -6.18
N ALA A 29 -2.87 -10.98 -6.77
CA ALA A 29 -2.68 -11.05 -8.22
C ALA A 29 -3.98 -11.35 -8.96
N ALA A 30 -4.81 -12.26 -8.45
CA ALA A 30 -6.12 -12.56 -9.04
C ALA A 30 -7.03 -11.33 -9.06
N VAL A 31 -7.10 -10.58 -7.96
CA VAL A 31 -7.88 -9.33 -7.88
C VAL A 31 -7.35 -8.27 -8.85
N ALA A 32 -6.03 -8.09 -8.91
CA ALA A 32 -5.41 -7.11 -9.79
C ALA A 32 -5.64 -7.46 -11.28
N ASN A 33 -5.48 -8.73 -11.65
CA ASN A 33 -5.74 -9.23 -13.01
C ASN A 33 -7.22 -9.10 -13.40
N ALA A 34 -8.14 -9.22 -12.44
CA ALA A 34 -9.57 -8.98 -12.63
C ALA A 34 -9.95 -7.49 -12.70
N GLY A 35 -8.98 -6.57 -12.62
CA GLY A 35 -9.21 -5.12 -12.74
C GLY A 35 -9.54 -4.40 -11.43
N GLY A 36 -9.52 -5.10 -10.30
CA GLY A 36 -9.63 -4.49 -8.96
C GLY A 36 -8.26 -4.06 -8.40
N LEU A 37 -8.26 -3.54 -7.17
CA LEU A 37 -7.04 -3.29 -6.41
C LEU A 37 -6.91 -4.29 -5.26
N GLY A 38 -5.88 -5.13 -5.31
CA GLY A 38 -5.52 -6.06 -4.23
C GLY A 38 -4.44 -5.49 -3.31
N PHE A 39 -4.48 -5.90 -2.04
CA PHE A 39 -3.48 -5.54 -1.04
C PHE A 39 -2.89 -6.78 -0.36
N LEU A 40 -1.57 -6.87 -0.37
CA LEU A 40 -0.85 -7.73 0.57
C LEU A 40 -0.94 -7.13 1.98
N ARG A 41 -0.92 -7.99 3.00
CA ARG A 41 -0.84 -7.57 4.40
C ARG A 41 0.51 -7.96 4.97
N THR A 42 1.28 -6.98 5.47
CA THR A 42 2.52 -7.29 6.20
C THR A 42 2.25 -7.97 7.54
N PRO A 43 3.20 -8.71 8.10
CA PRO A 43 3.11 -9.15 9.49
C PRO A 43 3.03 -7.98 10.48
N ASP A 44 2.63 -8.29 11.71
CA ASP A 44 2.62 -7.38 12.88
C ASP A 44 3.99 -7.29 13.58
N TRP A 45 5.04 -7.77 12.91
CA TRP A 45 6.44 -7.68 13.33
C TRP A 45 7.33 -7.30 12.14
N GLU A 46 8.56 -6.87 12.40
CA GLU A 46 9.52 -6.53 11.33
C GLU A 46 10.04 -7.79 10.65
N ALA A 47 9.79 -7.88 9.34
CA ALA A 47 10.23 -8.98 8.49
C ALA A 47 10.46 -8.46 7.05
N PRO A 48 11.40 -7.51 6.84
CA PRO A 48 11.56 -6.83 5.57
C PRO A 48 11.84 -7.80 4.40
N ASP A 49 12.63 -8.84 4.62
CA ASP A 49 12.94 -9.83 3.58
C ASP A 49 11.71 -10.66 3.18
N TYR A 50 10.89 -11.04 4.16
CA TYR A 50 9.62 -11.74 3.90
C TYR A 50 8.65 -10.85 3.11
N VAL A 51 8.55 -9.56 3.46
CA VAL A 51 7.72 -8.60 2.72
C VAL A 51 8.21 -8.46 1.28
N LYS A 52 9.53 -8.36 1.05
CA LYS A 52 10.11 -8.33 -0.30
C LYS A 52 9.80 -9.61 -1.08
N GLU A 53 9.88 -10.77 -0.44
CA GLU A 53 9.54 -12.04 -1.05
C GLU A 53 8.08 -12.07 -1.51
N LEU A 54 7.13 -11.66 -0.66
CA LEU A 54 5.71 -11.57 -1.01
C LEU A 54 5.48 -10.63 -2.21
N ILE A 55 6.08 -9.43 -2.19
CA ILE A 55 5.95 -8.46 -3.30
C ILE A 55 6.48 -9.05 -4.61
N ARG A 56 7.67 -9.66 -4.58
CA ARG A 56 8.30 -10.26 -5.76
C ARG A 56 7.48 -11.43 -6.27
N LYS A 57 6.98 -12.29 -5.39
CA LYS A 57 6.10 -13.41 -5.76
C LYS A 57 4.82 -12.88 -6.43
N THR A 58 4.17 -11.85 -5.89
CA THR A 58 2.99 -11.24 -6.53
C THR A 58 3.31 -10.72 -7.93
N ARG A 59 4.46 -10.07 -8.13
CA ARG A 59 4.92 -9.60 -9.45
C ARG A 59 5.15 -10.72 -10.47
N THR A 60 5.39 -11.96 -10.03
CA THR A 60 5.45 -13.11 -10.95
C THR A 60 4.07 -13.54 -11.45
N LEU A 61 3.00 -13.15 -10.76
CA LEU A 61 1.62 -13.56 -11.02
C LEU A 61 0.77 -12.47 -11.70
N THR A 62 1.23 -11.21 -11.69
CA THR A 62 0.53 -10.09 -12.33
C THR A 62 1.50 -9.00 -12.77
N ASP A 63 1.19 -8.36 -13.90
CA ASP A 63 1.79 -7.12 -14.39
C ASP A 63 1.01 -5.87 -13.94
N LYS A 64 -0.14 -6.05 -13.27
CA LYS A 64 -1.04 -4.99 -12.82
C LYS A 64 -0.57 -4.38 -11.51
N PRO A 65 -0.87 -3.09 -11.25
CA PRO A 65 -0.54 -2.47 -9.97
C PRO A 65 -1.31 -3.14 -8.81
N PHE A 66 -0.62 -3.34 -7.70
CA PHE A 66 -1.19 -3.79 -6.43
C PHE A 66 -0.59 -2.99 -5.28
N GLY A 67 -1.20 -3.10 -4.11
CA GLY A 67 -0.74 -2.43 -2.89
C GLY A 67 -0.19 -3.37 -1.82
N VAL A 68 0.46 -2.77 -0.83
CA VAL A 68 0.87 -3.44 0.40
C VAL A 68 0.38 -2.62 1.58
N ALA A 69 -0.14 -3.29 2.60
CA ALA A 69 -0.79 -2.64 3.73
C ALA A 69 -0.08 -2.93 5.06
N VAL A 70 0.11 -1.89 5.86
CA VAL A 70 0.85 -1.90 7.13
C VAL A 70 -0.03 -1.37 8.27
N VAL A 71 -0.08 -2.10 9.39
CA VAL A 71 -0.64 -1.60 10.65
C VAL A 71 0.43 -0.81 11.39
N LEU A 72 0.18 0.47 11.63
CA LEU A 72 1.16 1.37 12.26
C LEU A 72 1.25 1.19 13.79
N ALA A 73 0.28 0.53 14.41
CA ALA A 73 0.29 0.23 15.85
C ALA A 73 1.36 -0.81 16.27
N PHE A 74 1.99 -1.50 15.30
CA PHE A 74 3.02 -2.52 15.52
C PHE A 74 4.37 -2.08 14.93
N PRO A 75 5.50 -2.72 15.28
CA PRO A 75 6.80 -2.44 14.66
C PRO A 75 6.74 -2.61 13.14
N HIS A 76 7.14 -1.56 12.41
CA HIS A 76 6.88 -1.49 10.96
C HIS A 76 7.92 -0.74 10.12
N GLU A 77 8.91 -0.08 10.73
CA GLU A 77 9.79 0.86 10.02
C GLU A 77 10.58 0.15 8.91
N GLU A 78 11.20 -0.99 9.23
CA GLU A 78 11.95 -1.77 8.24
C GLU A 78 11.04 -2.40 7.17
N ASN A 79 9.80 -2.76 7.52
CA ASN A 79 8.82 -3.23 6.54
C ASN A 79 8.43 -2.12 5.56
N ILE A 80 8.16 -0.91 6.03
CA ILE A 80 7.86 0.24 5.17
C ILE A 80 9.04 0.53 4.25
N LYS A 81 10.26 0.60 4.79
CA LYS A 81 11.47 0.80 3.99
C LYS A 81 11.59 -0.23 2.87
N ALA A 82 11.38 -1.52 3.17
CA ALA A 82 11.38 -2.58 2.18
C ALA A 82 10.30 -2.38 1.08
N ILE A 83 9.10 -1.95 1.47
CA ILE A 83 8.01 -1.64 0.53
C ILE A 83 8.37 -0.49 -0.41
N LEU A 84 8.99 0.57 0.13
CA LEU A 84 9.41 1.74 -0.64
C LEU A 84 10.57 1.41 -1.60
N GLU A 85 11.54 0.62 -1.14
CA GLU A 85 12.65 0.12 -1.98
C GLU A 85 12.13 -0.73 -3.15
N GLU A 86 11.12 -1.58 -2.91
CA GLU A 86 10.48 -2.36 -3.97
C GLU A 86 9.58 -1.52 -4.88
N ARG A 87 9.26 -0.26 -4.53
CA ARG A 87 8.41 0.66 -5.30
C ARG A 87 7.06 0.04 -5.67
N VAL A 88 6.33 -0.45 -4.66
CA VAL A 88 4.95 -0.90 -4.86
C VAL A 88 4.07 0.25 -5.36
N ALA A 89 2.95 -0.03 -6.03
CA ALA A 89 2.09 1.05 -6.54
C ALA A 89 1.46 1.86 -5.40
N ILE A 90 1.05 1.18 -4.31
CA ILE A 90 0.31 1.79 -3.21
C ILE A 90 0.75 1.20 -1.86
N LEU A 91 1.08 2.08 -0.91
CA LEU A 91 1.19 1.78 0.50
C LEU A 91 -0.13 2.16 1.20
N GLN A 92 -0.82 1.18 1.79
CA GLN A 92 -1.94 1.45 2.67
C GLN A 92 -1.48 1.42 4.13
N VAL A 93 -1.91 2.38 4.92
CA VAL A 93 -1.59 2.45 6.35
C VAL A 93 -2.85 2.59 7.18
N TYR A 94 -2.86 1.98 8.36
CA TYR A 94 -4.01 2.04 9.26
C TYR A 94 -3.63 1.80 10.72
N TRP A 95 -4.54 2.21 11.61
CA TRP A 95 -4.39 2.14 13.07
C TRP A 95 -3.16 2.88 13.61
N GLY A 96 -2.87 4.06 13.06
CA GLY A 96 -1.85 4.96 13.57
C GLY A 96 -1.82 6.26 12.76
N GLU A 97 -0.91 7.15 13.12
CA GLU A 97 -0.77 8.45 12.45
C GLU A 97 -0.05 8.30 11.11
N CYS A 98 -0.73 8.65 10.01
CA CYS A 98 -0.10 8.78 8.71
C CYS A 98 0.69 10.09 8.65
N SER A 99 1.95 10.09 9.12
CA SER A 99 2.73 11.33 9.22
C SER A 99 3.04 11.96 7.86
N LYS A 100 3.25 13.28 7.85
CA LYS A 100 3.63 14.00 6.63
C LYS A 100 4.94 13.47 6.03
N ASP A 101 5.90 13.14 6.88
CA ASP A 101 7.22 12.64 6.48
C ASP A 101 7.11 11.27 5.82
N LEU A 102 6.26 10.37 6.34
CA LEU A 102 5.99 9.08 5.72
C LEU A 102 5.44 9.25 4.30
N VAL A 103 4.45 10.14 4.14
CA VAL A 103 3.86 10.42 2.82
C VAL A 103 4.90 10.99 1.86
N LEU A 104 5.73 11.94 2.29
CA LEU A 104 6.79 12.51 1.47
C LEU A 104 7.82 11.46 1.04
N GLN A 105 8.26 10.61 1.96
CA GLN A 105 9.18 9.50 1.66
C GLN A 105 8.57 8.52 0.65
N ALA A 106 7.31 8.13 0.85
CA ALA A 106 6.60 7.26 -0.08
C ALA A 106 6.48 7.89 -1.47
N HIS A 107 6.12 9.17 -1.54
CA HIS A 107 5.98 9.89 -2.80
C HIS A 107 7.33 10.03 -3.53
N GLN A 108 8.43 10.28 -2.82
CA GLN A 108 9.78 10.29 -3.40
C GLN A 108 10.18 8.93 -4.00
N ALA A 109 9.69 7.83 -3.42
CA ALA A 109 9.87 6.49 -3.97
C ALA A 109 8.91 6.15 -5.12
N GLY A 110 7.99 7.05 -5.48
CA GLY A 110 6.94 6.82 -6.49
C GLY A 110 5.75 5.99 -5.99
N VAL A 111 5.61 5.84 -4.68
CA VAL A 111 4.57 5.05 -4.01
C VAL A 111 3.43 5.96 -3.55
N LYS A 112 2.19 5.63 -3.89
CA LYS A 112 1.00 6.37 -3.42
C LYS A 112 0.60 5.89 -2.02
N VAL A 113 0.06 6.78 -1.20
CA VAL A 113 -0.37 6.43 0.16
C VAL A 113 -1.89 6.48 0.29
N ILE A 114 -2.47 5.44 0.90
CA ILE A 114 -3.89 5.40 1.29
C ILE A 114 -3.97 5.20 2.81
N PRO A 115 -4.31 6.24 3.60
CA PRO A 115 -4.65 6.05 5.00
C PRO A 115 -6.08 5.51 5.14
N GLN A 116 -6.27 4.50 5.99
CA GLN A 116 -7.60 4.11 6.48
C GLN A 116 -7.83 4.75 7.84
N GLU A 117 -8.86 5.57 7.93
CA GLU A 117 -9.24 6.30 9.13
C GLU A 117 -10.62 5.83 9.59
N ASP A 118 -10.83 5.79 10.90
CA ASP A 118 -12.15 5.61 11.51
C ASP A 118 -12.89 6.97 11.63
N LYS A 119 -12.15 8.08 11.67
CA LYS A 119 -12.69 9.44 11.84
C LYS A 119 -12.13 10.43 10.84
N PHE A 120 -13.04 11.12 10.14
CA PHE A 120 -12.67 12.20 9.23
C PHE A 120 -12.03 13.37 9.97
N GLY A 121 -10.81 13.77 9.57
CA GLY A 121 -10.19 15.04 9.97
C GLY A 121 -9.27 15.02 11.20
N SER A 122 -8.97 13.86 11.79
CA SER A 122 -8.15 13.80 13.02
C SER A 122 -6.66 13.54 12.79
N ASN A 123 -6.27 12.77 11.75
CA ASN A 123 -4.87 12.31 11.59
C ASN A 123 -4.29 12.44 10.17
N ILE A 124 -4.98 13.14 9.24
CA ILE A 124 -4.48 13.29 7.87
C ILE A 124 -3.65 14.58 7.76
N PRO A 125 -2.37 14.50 7.38
CA PRO A 125 -1.53 15.67 7.18
C PRO A 125 -2.05 16.52 6.03
N LYS A 126 -2.05 17.84 6.23
CA LYS A 126 -2.42 18.80 5.18
C LYS A 126 -1.21 19.06 4.30
N PHE A 127 -1.38 18.83 3.00
CA PHE A 127 -0.38 19.12 1.98
C PHE A 127 -0.75 20.35 1.16
N SER A 128 0.24 21.16 0.83
CA SER A 128 0.12 22.21 -0.18
C SER A 128 0.21 21.62 -1.59
N LYS A 129 -0.31 22.33 -2.60
CA LYS A 129 -0.23 21.88 -4.01
C LYS A 129 1.20 21.64 -4.49
N SER A 130 2.20 22.32 -3.93
CA SER A 130 3.61 22.12 -4.25
C SER A 130 4.18 20.79 -3.73
N GLU A 131 3.58 20.22 -2.67
CA GLU A 131 4.04 18.97 -2.04
C GLU A 131 3.40 17.70 -2.62
N ILE A 132 2.33 17.86 -3.41
CA ILE A 132 1.55 16.75 -3.98
C ILE A 132 1.95 16.44 -5.44
N ARG A 133 2.83 17.26 -6.05
CA ARG A 133 3.26 17.02 -7.44
C ARG A 133 4.20 15.82 -7.51
N MET A 134 3.62 14.66 -7.84
CA MET A 134 4.28 13.50 -8.44
C MET A 134 4.49 13.74 -9.94
#